data_AF-A0A2D6XF43-F1
#
_entry.id   AF-A0A2D6XF43-F1
#
_cell.length_a   1.000
_cell.length_b   1.000
_cell.length_c   1.000
_cell.angle_alpha   90.00
_cell.angle_beta   90.00
_cell.angle_gamma   90.00
#
_symmetry.space_group_name_H-M   'P 1'
#
loop_
_entity.id
_entity.type
_entity.pdbx_description
1 polymer ?
#
loop_
_entity_poly.entity_id
_entity_poly.type
_entity_poly.pdbx_seq_one_letter_code
_entity_poly.pdbx_strand_id
1 'polypeptide(L)' 'MATEWLSEPPNACDLCRRPIRMIFIDGKTSSGPWGNMCPECHKSEGGGLGTGLGQRYEKQDDGRWEKTAG' A
#
# COMPACT_ATOMS: atom_id res chain seq x y z
N MET A 1 -14.97 -3.34 -9.53
CA MET A 1 -13.60 -2.95 -9.12
C MET A 1 -13.31 -3.75 -7.86
N ALA A 2 -12.20 -4.48 -7.79
CA ALA A 2 -11.86 -5.21 -6.56
C ALA A 2 -11.60 -4.19 -5.43
N THR A 3 -12.40 -4.28 -4.37
CA THR A 3 -12.31 -3.41 -3.18
C THR A 3 -11.46 -4.04 -2.09
N GLU A 4 -11.11 -5.32 -2.21
CA GLU A 4 -10.39 -6.09 -1.20
C GLU A 4 -9.06 -6.58 -1.76
N TRP A 5 -8.05 -6.61 -0.89
CA TRP A 5 -6.77 -7.25 -1.17
C TRP A 5 -6.86 -8.75 -0.93
N LEU A 6 -6.67 -9.54 -2.00
CA LEU A 6 -6.86 -11.00 -1.95
C LEU A 6 -5.56 -11.79 -1.70
N SER A 7 -4.41 -11.13 -1.76
CA SER A 7 -3.10 -11.77 -1.54
C SER A 7 -2.70 -11.73 -0.07
N GLU A 8 -1.64 -12.46 0.30
CA GLU A 8 -1.06 -12.34 1.64
C GLU A 8 -0.69 -10.86 1.89
N PRO A 9 -1.18 -10.25 2.98
CA PRO A 9 -0.92 -8.85 3.23
C PRO A 9 0.55 -8.61 3.61
N PRO A 10 1.14 -7.50 3.14
CA PRO A 10 2.53 -7.20 3.41
C PRO A 10 2.74 -6.96 4.91
N ASN A 11 3.64 -7.74 5.52
CA ASN A 11 3.98 -7.59 6.94
C ASN A 11 4.95 -6.42 7.19
N ALA A 12 5.66 -5.95 6.17
CA ALA A 12 6.64 -4.87 6.26
C ALA A 12 6.69 -4.04 4.99
N CYS A 13 7.12 -2.78 5.12
CA CYS A 13 7.34 -1.88 3.99
C CYS A 13 8.57 -2.32 3.18
N ASP A 14 8.44 -2.35 1.85
CA ASP A 14 9.53 -2.75 0.96
C ASP A 14 10.70 -1.76 0.97
N LEU A 15 10.47 -0.48 1.33
CA LEU A 15 11.48 0.57 1.34
C LEU A 15 12.19 0.70 2.70
N CYS A 16 11.44 0.90 3.79
CA CYS A 16 12.05 1.11 5.12
C CYS A 16 12.07 -0.13 6.01
N ARG A 17 11.49 -1.26 5.56
CA ARG A 17 11.39 -2.54 6.30
C ARG A 17 10.66 -2.45 7.65
N ARG A 18 10.01 -1.32 7.95
CA ARG A 18 9.16 -1.17 9.14
C ARG A 18 7.89 -2.02 9.00
N PRO A 19 7.34 -2.54 10.10
CA PRO A 19 6.15 -3.36 10.06
C PRO A 19 4.92 -2.56 9.61
N ILE A 20 4.11 -3.16 8.75
CA ILE A 20 2.82 -2.64 8.31
C ILE A 20 1.74 -3.24 9.20
N ARG A 21 0.92 -2.39 9.83
CA ARG A 21 -0.08 -2.83 10.82
C ARG A 21 -1.50 -2.54 10.40
N MET A 22 -1.77 -1.32 9.96
CA MET A 22 -3.11 -0.81 9.71
C MET A 22 -3.30 -0.26 8.30
N ILE A 23 -2.24 0.28 7.69
CA ILE A 23 -2.32 0.98 6.41
C ILE A 23 -1.11 0.58 5.58
N PHE A 24 -1.32 0.22 4.31
CA PHE A 24 -0.28 0.18 3.31
C PHE A 24 -0.75 0.79 1.99
N ILE A 25 0.22 1.11 1.15
CA ILE A 25 -0.01 1.55 -0.22
C ILE A 25 0.72 0.58 -1.14
N ASP A 26 -0.02 -0.13 -1.99
CA ASP A 26 0.54 -0.83 -3.13
C ASP A 26 0.63 0.17 -4.28
N GLY A 27 1.83 0.53 -4.70
CA GLY A 27 1.97 1.52 -5.74
C GLY A 27 3.35 1.66 -6.33
N LYS A 28 3.39 2.41 -7.43
CA LYS A 28 4.63 2.73 -8.13
C LYS A 28 5.52 3.64 -7.26
N THR A 29 6.80 3.26 -7.17
CA THR A 29 7.84 4.12 -6.60
C THR A 29 8.45 5.04 -7.65
N SER A 30 9.00 6.17 -7.22
CA SER A 30 9.78 7.13 -8.01
C SER A 30 11.00 6.47 -8.66
N SER A 31 11.56 5.45 -8.00
CA SER A 31 12.71 4.69 -8.48
C SER A 31 12.37 3.63 -9.56
N GLY A 32 11.09 3.42 -9.87
CA GLY A 32 10.64 2.52 -10.94
C GLY A 32 9.78 1.35 -10.48
N PRO A 33 10.24 0.45 -9.58
CA PRO A 33 9.48 -0.73 -9.20
C PRO A 33 8.21 -0.37 -8.42
N TRP A 34 7.20 -1.23 -8.53
CA TRP A 34 6.06 -1.22 -7.62
C TRP A 34 6.46 -1.87 -6.29
N GLY A 35 5.82 -1.45 -5.21
CA GLY A 35 6.06 -2.04 -3.89
C GLY A 35 4.98 -1.68 -2.89
N ASN A 36 4.95 -2.47 -1.82
CA ASN A 36 4.09 -2.26 -0.67
C ASN A 36 4.78 -1.30 0.30
N MET A 37 4.22 -0.11 0.46
CA MET A 37 4.81 0.98 1.21
C MET A 37 3.97 1.34 2.44
N CYS A 38 4.66 1.78 3.49
CA CYS A 38 3.98 2.53 4.55
C CYS A 38 3.63 3.95 4.04
N PRO A 39 2.69 4.65 4.69
CA PRO A 39 2.30 6.01 4.29
C PRO A 39 3.47 7.01 4.24
N GLU A 40 4.45 6.88 5.13
CA GLU A 40 5.63 7.75 5.16
C GLU A 40 6.50 7.55 3.92
N CYS A 41 6.78 6.30 3.56
CA CYS A 41 7.59 5.97 2.40
C CYS A 41 6.87 6.29 1.08
N HIS A 42 5.56 6.06 0.99
CA HIS A 42 4.79 6.45 -0.18
C HIS A 42 4.74 7.98 -0.35
N LYS A 43 4.71 8.75 0.74
CA LYS A 43 4.78 10.21 0.65
C LYS A 43 6.11 10.73 0.12
N SER A 44 7.22 10.05 0.44
CA SER A 44 8.57 10.43 -0.02
C SER A 44 8.88 9.90 -1.42
N GLU A 45 8.62 8.61 -1.63
CA GLU A 45 9.09 7.85 -2.78
C GLU A 45 7.96 7.37 -3.70
N GLY A 46 6.70 7.66 -3.40
CA GLY A 46 5.55 7.20 -4.18
C GLY A 46 5.09 8.21 -5.23
N GLY A 47 4.43 7.70 -6.28
CA GLY A 47 3.86 8.52 -7.35
C GLY A 47 2.50 9.16 -7.04
N GLY A 48 1.99 9.06 -5.81
CA GLY A 48 0.61 9.44 -5.45
C GLY A 48 -0.38 8.28 -5.49
N LEU A 49 -1.66 8.58 -5.26
CA LEU A 49 -2.77 7.62 -5.34
C LEU A 49 -3.57 7.84 -6.63
N GLY A 50 -4.00 6.77 -7.28
CA GLY A 50 -4.68 6.86 -8.57
C GLY A 50 -4.48 5.62 -9.45
N THR A 51 -5.29 5.50 -10.51
CA THR A 51 -5.09 4.51 -11.58
C THR A 51 -3.69 4.67 -12.19
N GLY A 52 -2.90 3.59 -12.15
CA GLY A 52 -1.51 3.59 -12.63
C GLY A 52 -0.48 4.24 -11.68
N LEU A 53 -0.91 4.65 -10.48
CA LEU A 53 -0.06 5.21 -9.43
C LEU A 53 -0.01 4.28 -8.23
N GLY A 54 -0.88 4.50 -7.24
CA GLY A 54 -0.92 3.73 -6.00
C GLY A 54 -2.32 3.57 -5.45
N GLN A 55 -2.50 2.50 -4.68
CA GLN A 55 -3.76 2.10 -4.08
C GLN A 55 -3.55 1.94 -2.58
N ARG A 56 -4.35 2.67 -1.80
CA ARG A 56 -4.29 2.66 -0.34
C ARG A 56 -5.24 1.59 0.19
N TYR A 57 -4.70 0.74 1.06
CA TYR A 57 -5.44 -0.31 1.75
C TYR A 57 -5.40 -0.09 3.25
N GLU A 58 -6.53 -0.31 3.91
CA GLU A 58 -6.66 -0.24 5.36
C GLU A 58 -7.16 -1.56 5.93
N LYS A 59 -6.60 -1.96 7.07
CA LYS A 59 -6.95 -3.19 7.76
C LYS A 59 -8.25 -3.00 8.53
N GLN A 60 -9.20 -3.88 8.27
CA GLN A 60 -10.48 -3.94 8.95
C GLN A 60 -10.42 -4.82 10.21
N ASP A 61 -11.45 -4.69 11.06
CA ASP A 61 -11.57 -5.45 12.32
C ASP A 61 -11.64 -6.97 12.10
N ASP A 62 -12.15 -7.41 10.94
CA ASP A 62 -12.21 -8.81 10.53
C ASP A 62 -10.90 -9.33 9.92
N GLY A 63 -9.85 -8.49 9.88
CA GLY A 63 -8.53 -8.82 9.36
C GLY A 63 -8.36 -8.64 7.85
N ARG A 64 -9.42 -8.26 7.12
CA ARG A 64 -9.37 -8.01 5.67
C ARG A 64 -8.75 -6.64 5.39
N TRP A 65 -8.26 -6.47 4.17
CA TRP A 65 -7.64 -5.23 3.72
C TRP A 65 -8.48 -4.63 2.61
N GLU A 66 -9.07 -3.47 2.88
CA GLU A 66 -9.96 -2.80 1.94
C GLU A 66 -9.29 -1.59 1.32
N LYS A 67 -9.48 -1.43 0.01
CA LYS A 67 -9.04 -0.28 -0.75
C LYS A 67 -9.86 0.93 -0.33
N THR A 68 -9.23 1.89 0.36
CA THR A 68 -9.88 3.13 0.81
C THR A 68 -9.60 4.32 -0.10
N ALA A 69 -8.55 4.28 -0.94
CA ALA A 69 -8.26 5.34 -1.91
C ALA A 69 -7.41 4.87 -3.10
N GLY A 70 -7.53 5.59 -4.22
CA GLY A 70 -6.73 5.46 -5.44
C GLY A 70 -7.49 5.04 -6.69
#